data_AF-A0A8D2Q8C8-F1
#
_entry.id   AF-A0A8D2Q8C8-F1
#
_cell.length_a   1.000
_cell.length_b   1.000
_cell.length_c   1.000
_cell.angle_alpha   90.00
_cell.angle_beta   90.00
_cell.angle_gamma   90.00
#
_symmetry.space_group_name_H-M   'P 1'
#
loop_
_entity.id
_entity.type
_entity.pdbx_description
1 polymer ?
#
loop_
_entity_poly.entity_id
_entity_poly.type
_entity_poly.pdbx_seq_one_letter_code
_entity_poly.pdbx_strand_id
1 'polypeptide(L)'
;MDLTRVAVKGTGGHQIGRGARSHQGLQESNLFTSHLSSVSFDSLLIAANLIETCLEQMKHIHAQLNLDSLRPGKAFQRKKDDNLSKELKLVMQLLRNCFFQNENCKAAALGTHLISILHSLWPWLLMDDSLMQTALHLLCVYTANYPSGCGSLCVSSSGLSPLQTAQRTAAGNSLMHSIVKLASQTPAENSVIQQMTFNLLANLVISHDCKGILQKNNFLQNFLSVSLPKGGNKSLGSLAVAWLKLLLNLSFGEDGQQMIVKLNGSLDQLIEMAKFKHRSNPNIILLIVHNICFNPANKPKILANDKAISLLSDCLESDSPAAQRIGASALWALLHNYQKVSIYFFTFSPLVNTFTHKHCNFYLCIVLHIIPFY
;
A
#
# COMPACT_ATOMS: atom_id res chain seq x y z
N MET A 1 -17.77 4.77 5.20
CA MET A 1 -17.54 5.93 6.06
C MET A 1 -16.18 5.80 6.72
N ASP A 2 -15.51 6.94 6.91
CA ASP A 2 -14.10 7.09 7.30
C ASP A 2 -13.67 6.44 8.62
N LEU A 3 -12.55 5.70 8.60
CA LEU A 3 -11.81 5.34 9.83
C LEU A 3 -10.29 5.31 9.60
N THR A 4 -9.63 6.42 9.90
CA THR A 4 -8.21 6.42 10.30
C THR A 4 -8.04 7.33 11.52
N ARG A 5 -8.06 6.75 12.73
CA ARG A 5 -7.49 7.33 13.95
C ARG A 5 -7.38 6.24 15.02
N VAL A 6 -6.16 5.79 15.31
CA VAL A 6 -5.85 5.18 16.61
C VAL A 6 -4.70 5.99 17.20
N ALA A 7 -5.06 6.91 18.09
CA ALA A 7 -4.13 7.63 18.95
C ALA A 7 -3.76 6.72 20.14
N VAL A 8 -2.47 6.46 20.31
CA VAL A 8 -1.92 5.76 21.47
C VAL A 8 -1.82 6.77 22.62
N LYS A 9 -2.62 6.58 23.66
CA LYS A 9 -2.49 7.30 24.94
C LYS A 9 -1.46 6.56 25.81
N GLY A 10 -0.29 7.15 26.00
CA GLY A 10 0.70 6.73 26.98
C GLY A 10 0.53 7.52 28.28
N THR A 11 0.39 6.81 29.40
CA THR A 11 0.38 7.33 30.76
C THR A 11 1.78 7.78 31.20
N GLY A 12 1.85 8.88 31.94
CA GLY A 12 3.07 9.63 32.23
C GLY A 12 3.98 9.11 33.36
N GLY A 13 5.15 9.73 33.43
CA GLY A 13 6.14 9.67 34.51
C GLY A 13 7.31 10.63 34.24
N HIS A 14 7.48 11.63 35.10
CA HIS A 14 8.39 12.80 35.05
C HIS A 14 9.90 12.49 34.97
N GLN A 15 10.69 13.31 34.25
CA GLN A 15 11.66 14.29 34.82
C GLN A 15 12.45 15.11 33.75
N ILE A 16 12.15 16.41 33.73
CA ILE A 16 12.96 17.65 33.55
C ILE A 16 14.39 17.58 32.96
N GLY A 17 14.66 18.41 31.91
CA GLY A 17 15.97 19.06 31.76
C GLY A 17 16.44 19.53 30.36
N ARG A 18 16.12 20.80 30.02
CA ARG A 18 16.87 21.76 29.15
C ARG A 18 16.99 21.52 27.63
N GLY A 19 16.62 22.56 26.86
CA GLY A 19 17.10 22.74 25.48
C GLY A 19 16.19 23.55 24.55
N ALA A 20 15.83 24.78 24.94
CA ALA A 20 15.02 25.70 24.12
C ALA A 20 15.77 26.13 22.85
N ARG A 21 15.36 25.63 21.67
CA ARG A 21 15.69 26.24 20.35
C ARG A 21 14.87 25.72 19.15
N SER A 22 13.65 25.22 19.36
CA SER A 22 12.81 24.64 18.29
C SER A 22 11.41 25.27 18.14
N HIS A 23 11.10 26.35 18.87
CA HIS A 23 9.74 26.89 18.94
C HIS A 23 9.34 27.89 17.85
N GLN A 24 10.25 28.36 16.99
CA GLN A 24 9.90 29.31 15.92
C GLN A 24 9.50 28.64 14.59
N GLY A 25 9.98 27.43 14.28
CA GLY A 25 9.66 26.74 13.02
C GLY A 25 8.36 25.91 13.02
N LEU A 26 7.76 25.68 14.20
CA LEU A 26 6.54 24.88 14.38
C LEU A 26 5.28 25.73 14.54
N GLN A 27 5.41 27.04 14.63
CA GLN A 27 4.28 27.95 14.81
C GLN A 27 3.73 28.45 13.46
N GLU A 28 4.58 28.52 12.41
CA GLU A 28 4.16 28.92 11.06
C GLU A 28 3.47 27.79 10.28
N SER A 29 3.85 26.52 10.49
CA SER A 29 3.17 25.36 9.87
C SER A 29 1.78 25.09 10.46
N ASN A 30 1.52 25.57 11.67
CA ASN A 30 0.24 25.42 12.36
C ASN A 30 -0.75 26.54 12.03
N LEU A 31 -0.30 27.69 11.53
CA LEU A 31 -1.20 28.76 11.09
C LEU A 31 -1.90 28.42 9.77
N PHE A 32 -1.25 27.69 8.87
CA PHE A 32 -1.85 27.30 7.58
C PHE A 32 -2.91 26.18 7.74
N THR A 33 -2.83 25.40 8.81
CA THR A 33 -3.71 24.24 9.05
C THR A 33 -4.93 24.56 9.92
N SER A 34 -4.90 25.61 10.75
CA SER A 34 -6.02 26.00 11.62
C SER A 34 -7.10 26.88 10.96
N HIS A 35 -6.90 27.32 9.71
CA HIS A 35 -7.88 28.16 8.98
C HIS A 35 -8.74 27.39 7.96
N LEU A 36 -8.54 26.08 7.79
CA LEU A 36 -9.28 25.28 6.80
C LEU A 36 -10.48 24.52 7.38
N SER A 37 -10.81 24.69 8.67
CA SER A 37 -11.92 23.98 9.33
C SER A 37 -13.30 24.60 9.14
N SER A 38 -13.42 25.70 8.40
CA SER A 38 -14.69 26.22 7.87
C SER A 38 -14.53 26.40 6.36
N VAL A 39 -14.82 25.36 5.58
CA VAL A 39 -14.62 25.36 4.12
C VAL A 39 -15.58 26.36 3.48
N SER A 40 -15.12 27.59 3.26
CA SER A 40 -15.77 28.54 2.36
C SER A 40 -15.52 28.11 0.91
N PHE A 41 -16.48 28.38 0.01
CA PHE A 41 -16.36 28.13 -1.43
C PHE A 41 -15.06 28.73 -2.02
N ASP A 42 -14.65 29.89 -1.52
CA ASP A 42 -13.43 30.58 -1.95
C ASP A 42 -12.16 29.80 -1.62
N SER A 43 -12.12 29.11 -0.47
CA SER A 43 -10.97 28.29 -0.07
C SER A 43 -10.79 27.08 -1.00
N LEU A 44 -11.90 26.51 -1.49
CA LEU A 44 -11.89 25.41 -2.45
C LEU A 44 -11.44 25.87 -3.83
N LEU A 45 -11.88 27.04 -4.28
CA LEU A 45 -11.51 27.62 -5.57
C LEU A 45 -10.01 27.96 -5.62
N ILE A 46 -9.47 28.56 -4.56
CA ILE A 46 -8.03 28.87 -4.43
C ILE A 46 -7.21 27.58 -4.49
N ALA A 47 -7.64 26.52 -3.79
CA ALA A 47 -6.95 25.24 -3.81
C ALA A 47 -6.95 24.61 -5.21
N ALA A 48 -8.07 24.66 -5.95
CA ALA A 48 -8.15 24.15 -7.31
C ALA A 48 -7.23 24.91 -8.27
N ASN A 49 -7.22 26.25 -8.20
CA ASN A 49 -6.35 27.08 -9.05
C ASN A 49 -4.86 26.87 -8.75
N LEU A 50 -4.50 26.65 -7.48
CA LEU A 50 -3.13 26.30 -7.09
C LEU A 50 -2.70 24.95 -7.68
N ILE A 51 -3.60 23.95 -7.66
CA ILE A 51 -3.35 22.62 -8.22
C ILE A 51 -3.11 22.74 -9.73
N GLU A 52 -3.97 23.45 -10.44
CA GLU A 52 -3.84 23.69 -11.88
C GLU A 52 -2.52 24.37 -12.21
N THR A 53 -2.18 25.45 -11.49
CA THR A 53 -0.91 26.17 -11.67
C THR A 53 0.31 25.26 -11.45
N CYS A 54 0.29 24.43 -10.40
CA CYS A 54 1.37 23.49 -10.14
C CYS A 54 1.52 22.46 -11.27
N LEU A 55 0.40 21.93 -11.78
CA LEU A 55 0.43 20.93 -12.85
C LEU A 55 0.85 21.52 -14.20
N GLU A 56 0.45 22.76 -14.51
CA GLU A 56 0.96 23.49 -15.67
C GLU A 56 2.47 23.73 -15.55
N GLN A 57 2.97 24.08 -14.36
CA GLN A 57 4.41 24.20 -14.14
C GLN A 57 5.15 22.88 -14.39
N MET A 58 4.60 21.74 -13.94
CA MET A 58 5.17 20.42 -14.23
C MET A 58 5.20 20.11 -15.73
N LYS A 59 4.15 20.48 -16.48
CA LYS A 59 4.10 20.33 -17.95
C LYS A 59 5.15 21.19 -18.64
N HIS A 60 5.30 22.44 -18.20
CA HIS A 60 6.32 23.36 -18.72
C HIS A 60 7.73 22.81 -18.48
N ILE A 61 8.02 22.33 -17.27
CA ILE A 61 9.30 21.69 -16.94
C ILE A 61 9.55 20.46 -17.82
N HIS A 62 8.53 19.60 -18.02
CA HIS A 62 8.66 18.43 -18.91
C HIS A 62 9.01 18.83 -20.35
N ALA A 63 8.34 19.85 -20.90
CA ALA A 63 8.65 20.36 -22.24
C ALA A 63 10.09 20.90 -22.31
N GLN A 64 10.52 21.63 -21.28
CA GLN A 64 11.87 22.20 -21.21
C GLN A 64 12.95 21.12 -21.12
N LEU A 65 12.76 20.08 -20.31
CA LEU A 65 13.66 18.93 -20.21
C LEU A 65 13.82 18.22 -21.56
N ASN A 66 12.71 17.99 -22.27
CA ASN A 66 12.76 17.37 -23.60
C ASN A 66 13.52 18.24 -24.61
N LEU A 67 13.30 19.56 -24.61
CA LEU A 67 14.03 20.48 -25.51
C LEU A 67 15.53 20.54 -25.22
N ASP A 68 15.90 20.54 -23.94
CA ASP A 68 17.30 20.59 -23.52
C ASP A 68 18.03 19.27 -23.84
N SER A 69 17.33 18.14 -23.80
CA SER A 69 17.86 16.81 -24.20
C SER A 69 18.35 16.73 -25.65
N LEU A 70 17.75 17.54 -26.55
CA LEU A 70 18.06 17.56 -27.98
C LEU A 70 19.27 18.45 -28.32
N ARG A 71 19.77 19.23 -27.36
CA ARG A 71 20.84 20.23 -27.60
C ARG A 71 22.22 19.67 -27.17
N PRO A 72 23.22 19.59 -28.08
CA PRO A 72 24.54 19.08 -27.73
C PRO A 72 25.35 20.12 -26.92
N GLY A 73 25.45 19.95 -25.60
CA GLY A 73 26.30 20.81 -24.74
C GLY A 73 26.41 20.33 -23.28
N LYS A 74 27.43 19.53 -22.95
CA LYS A 74 27.47 18.70 -21.73
C LYS A 74 27.59 19.44 -20.38
N ALA A 75 28.10 20.67 -20.32
CA ALA A 75 28.41 21.35 -19.05
C ALA A 75 27.32 22.35 -18.60
N PHE A 76 26.81 23.18 -19.52
CA PHE A 76 25.72 24.11 -19.22
C PHE A 76 24.39 23.38 -18.99
N GLN A 77 24.15 22.28 -19.73
CA GLN A 77 22.93 21.47 -19.57
C GLN A 77 22.83 20.85 -18.18
N ARG A 78 23.91 20.25 -17.65
CA ARG A 78 23.89 19.65 -16.30
C ARG A 78 23.44 20.62 -15.21
N LYS A 79 23.92 21.87 -15.21
CA LYS A 79 23.52 22.87 -14.20
C LYS A 79 22.07 23.35 -14.37
N LYS A 80 21.56 23.39 -15.60
CA LYS A 80 20.18 23.78 -15.90
C LYS A 80 19.21 22.64 -15.57
N ASP A 81 19.57 21.41 -15.92
CA ASP A 81 18.85 20.19 -15.57
C ASP A 81 18.71 20.08 -14.04
N ASP A 82 19.79 20.37 -13.29
CA ASP A 82 19.77 20.39 -11.83
C ASP A 82 18.78 21.41 -11.24
N ASN A 83 18.60 22.56 -11.89
CA ASN A 83 17.64 23.58 -11.46
C ASN A 83 16.20 23.17 -11.74
N LEU A 84 15.93 22.64 -12.95
CA LEU A 84 14.61 22.14 -13.33
C LEU A 84 14.18 20.97 -12.43
N SER A 85 15.11 20.06 -12.12
CA SER A 85 14.87 18.95 -11.20
C SER A 85 14.56 19.42 -9.77
N LYS A 86 15.22 20.48 -9.28
CA LYS A 86 14.89 21.09 -7.97
C LYS A 86 13.51 21.72 -7.96
N GLU A 87 13.19 22.48 -9.00
CA GLU A 87 11.87 23.10 -9.15
C GLU A 87 10.77 22.05 -9.21
N LEU A 88 10.95 21.00 -10.02
CA LEU A 88 10.02 19.89 -10.11
C LEU A 88 9.80 19.20 -8.77
N LYS A 89 10.87 18.99 -7.98
CA LYS A 89 10.77 18.45 -6.61
C LYS A 89 9.92 19.35 -5.71
N LEU A 90 10.13 20.67 -5.75
CA LEU A 90 9.37 21.62 -4.95
C LEU A 90 7.88 21.60 -5.31
N VAL A 91 7.55 21.59 -6.61
CA VAL A 91 6.16 21.53 -7.08
C VAL A 91 5.49 20.23 -6.62
N MET A 92 6.16 19.08 -6.76
CA MET A 92 5.64 17.80 -6.28
C MET A 92 5.46 17.77 -4.75
N GLN A 93 6.36 18.39 -3.99
CA GLN A 93 6.24 18.49 -2.54
C GLN A 93 5.07 19.37 -2.11
N LEU A 94 4.84 20.49 -2.82
CA LEU A 94 3.69 21.36 -2.60
C LEU A 94 2.38 20.61 -2.87
N LEU A 95 2.27 19.94 -4.02
CA LEU A 95 1.11 19.11 -4.37
C LEU A 95 0.87 18.01 -3.33
N ARG A 96 1.93 17.37 -2.84
CA ARG A 96 1.83 16.34 -1.79
C ARG A 96 1.19 16.91 -0.52
N ASN A 97 1.58 18.12 -0.11
CA ASN A 97 0.99 18.78 1.04
C ASN A 97 -0.48 19.13 0.79
N CYS A 98 -0.83 19.60 -0.41
CA CYS A 98 -2.22 19.86 -0.81
C CYS A 98 -3.09 18.59 -0.78
N PHE A 99 -2.54 17.43 -1.13
CA PHE A 99 -3.28 16.16 -1.15
C PHE A 99 -3.44 15.50 0.22
N PHE A 100 -2.64 15.89 1.21
CA PHE A 100 -2.64 15.20 2.50
C PHE A 100 -3.97 15.39 3.22
N GLN A 101 -4.72 14.29 3.41
CA GLN A 101 -6.05 14.27 4.03
C GLN A 101 -7.06 15.23 3.37
N ASN A 102 -6.89 15.55 2.09
CA ASN A 102 -7.77 16.46 1.35
C ASN A 102 -8.23 15.81 0.04
N GLU A 103 -9.41 15.21 0.05
CA GLU A 103 -9.98 14.53 -1.12
C GLU A 103 -10.34 15.50 -2.25
N ASN A 104 -10.77 16.72 -1.92
CA ASN A 104 -11.11 17.74 -2.91
C ASN A 104 -9.91 18.13 -3.79
N CYS A 105 -8.74 18.32 -3.18
CA CYS A 105 -7.50 18.59 -3.93
C CYS A 105 -7.12 17.40 -4.82
N LYS A 106 -7.31 16.16 -4.34
CA LYS A 106 -7.08 14.96 -5.15
C LYS A 106 -8.05 14.86 -6.33
N ALA A 107 -9.30 15.23 -6.13
CA ALA A 107 -10.32 15.28 -7.18
C ALA A 107 -10.01 16.36 -8.23
N ALA A 108 -9.58 17.55 -7.81
CA ALA A 108 -9.10 18.60 -8.72
C ALA A 108 -7.90 18.13 -9.55
N ALA A 109 -6.94 17.45 -8.92
CA ALA A 109 -5.77 16.87 -9.60
C ALA A 109 -6.13 15.71 -10.56
N LEU A 110 -7.19 14.95 -10.25
CA LEU A 110 -7.73 13.93 -11.14
C LEU A 110 -8.31 14.59 -12.40
N GLY A 111 -9.12 15.65 -12.25
CA GLY A 111 -9.71 16.39 -13.37
C GLY A 111 -8.69 17.10 -14.27
N THR A 112 -7.54 17.47 -13.72
CA THR A 112 -6.42 18.13 -14.43
C THR A 112 -5.34 17.16 -14.91
N HIS A 113 -5.61 15.85 -14.87
CA HIS A 113 -4.78 14.79 -15.43
C HIS A 113 -3.37 14.64 -14.82
N LEU A 114 -3.21 14.80 -13.50
CA LEU A 114 -1.94 14.58 -12.76
C LEU A 114 -1.20 13.32 -13.21
N ILE A 115 -1.91 12.19 -13.30
CA ILE A 115 -1.30 10.89 -13.64
C ILE A 115 -0.70 10.88 -15.04
N SER A 116 -1.33 11.55 -16.00
CA SER A 116 -0.80 11.66 -17.37
C SER A 116 0.52 12.44 -17.39
N ILE A 117 0.59 13.54 -16.63
CA ILE A 117 1.79 14.38 -16.50
C ILE A 117 2.92 13.60 -15.81
N LEU A 118 2.61 12.88 -14.73
CA LEU A 118 3.60 12.03 -14.05
C LEU A 118 4.08 10.88 -14.95
N HIS A 119 3.20 10.33 -15.78
CA HIS A 119 3.57 9.29 -16.71
C HIS A 119 4.50 9.81 -17.82
N SER A 120 4.28 11.02 -18.35
CA SER A 120 5.19 11.61 -19.32
C SER A 120 6.55 11.97 -18.70
N LEU A 121 6.56 12.39 -17.42
CA LEU A 121 7.79 12.65 -16.67
C LEU A 121 8.55 11.38 -16.26
N TRP A 122 7.93 10.20 -16.33
CA TRP A 122 8.50 8.95 -15.79
C TRP A 122 9.93 8.63 -16.25
N PRO A 123 10.32 8.79 -17.52
CA PRO A 123 11.71 8.58 -17.96
C PRO A 123 12.71 9.48 -17.23
N TRP A 124 12.33 10.74 -16.97
CA TRP A 124 13.15 11.70 -16.22
C TRP A 124 13.26 11.33 -14.74
N LEU A 125 12.18 10.81 -14.15
CA LEU A 125 12.19 10.33 -12.78
C LEU A 125 13.17 9.16 -12.60
N LEU A 126 13.27 8.26 -13.58
CA LEU A 126 14.18 7.11 -13.53
C LEU A 126 15.67 7.50 -13.57
N MET A 127 16.01 8.73 -13.95
CA MET A 127 17.39 9.21 -14.03
C MET A 127 17.90 9.86 -12.72
N ASP A 128 17.00 10.23 -11.80
CA ASP A 128 17.34 10.86 -10.52
C ASP A 128 16.57 10.19 -9.37
N ASP A 129 17.27 9.42 -8.54
CA ASP A 129 16.71 8.72 -7.38
C ASP A 129 15.97 9.65 -6.40
N SER A 130 16.49 10.86 -6.15
CA SER A 130 15.86 11.82 -5.25
C SER A 130 14.56 12.37 -5.85
N LEU A 131 14.51 12.54 -7.18
CA LEU A 131 13.30 12.94 -7.89
C LEU A 131 12.26 11.80 -7.91
N MET A 132 12.69 10.57 -8.19
CA MET A 132 11.84 9.37 -8.11
C MET A 132 11.21 9.22 -6.72
N GLN A 133 12.01 9.37 -5.66
CA GLN A 133 11.52 9.33 -4.29
C GLN A 133 10.44 10.38 -4.01
N THR A 134 10.61 11.59 -4.54
CA THR A 134 9.62 12.67 -4.38
C THR A 134 8.32 12.35 -5.12
N ALA A 135 8.42 11.84 -6.35
CA ALA A 135 7.27 11.42 -7.15
C ALA A 135 6.52 10.24 -6.51
N LEU A 136 7.23 9.23 -6.01
CA LEU A 136 6.59 8.09 -5.32
C LEU A 136 5.90 8.52 -4.02
N HIS A 137 6.48 9.45 -3.25
CA HIS A 137 5.80 10.03 -2.09
C HIS A 137 4.53 10.79 -2.47
N LEU A 138 4.59 11.60 -3.53
CA LEU A 138 3.41 12.29 -4.06
C LEU A 138 2.30 11.28 -4.42
N LEU A 139 2.66 10.22 -5.17
CA LEU A 139 1.73 9.16 -5.55
C LEU A 139 1.18 8.40 -4.36
N CYS A 140 1.98 8.10 -3.34
CA CYS A 140 1.51 7.47 -2.10
C CYS A 140 0.44 8.33 -1.41
N VAL A 141 0.68 9.64 -1.27
CA VAL A 141 -0.28 10.55 -0.62
C VAL A 141 -1.54 10.73 -1.48
N TYR A 142 -1.38 10.87 -2.79
CA TYR A 142 -2.48 10.97 -3.75
C TYR A 142 -3.42 9.75 -3.67
N THR A 143 -2.86 8.54 -3.70
CA THR A 143 -3.62 7.28 -3.72
C THR A 143 -4.17 6.84 -2.36
N ALA A 144 -3.61 7.33 -1.25
CA ALA A 144 -4.05 6.94 0.09
C ALA A 144 -5.54 7.26 0.32
N ASN A 145 -6.34 6.24 0.64
CA ASN A 145 -7.79 6.34 0.85
C ASN A 145 -8.55 7.03 -0.31
N TYR A 146 -8.08 6.90 -1.55
CA TYR A 146 -8.69 7.56 -2.70
C TYR A 146 -8.83 6.61 -3.90
N PRO A 147 -9.87 5.76 -3.95
CA PRO A 147 -10.04 4.71 -4.96
C PRO A 147 -10.03 5.22 -6.40
N SER A 148 -10.66 6.37 -6.67
CA SER A 148 -10.69 6.99 -8.00
C SER A 148 -9.29 7.36 -8.50
N GLY A 149 -8.43 7.85 -7.60
CA GLY A 149 -7.02 8.08 -7.90
C GLY A 149 -6.25 6.79 -8.13
N CYS A 150 -6.54 5.71 -7.41
CA CYS A 150 -5.92 4.41 -7.67
C CYS A 150 -6.28 3.88 -9.07
N GLY A 151 -7.54 3.96 -9.46
CA GLY A 151 -8.01 3.52 -10.78
C GLY A 151 -7.39 4.30 -11.95
N SER A 152 -7.16 5.61 -11.78
CA SER A 152 -6.61 6.46 -12.86
C SER A 152 -5.19 6.07 -13.29
N LEU A 153 -4.40 5.43 -12.41
CA LEU A 153 -3.07 4.89 -12.76
C LEU A 153 -3.13 3.71 -13.73
N CYS A 154 -4.27 3.03 -13.84
CA CYS A 154 -4.46 1.89 -14.73
C CYS A 154 -4.80 2.31 -16.17
N VAL A 155 -5.31 3.52 -16.36
CA VAL A 155 -5.71 4.03 -17.68
C VAL A 155 -4.46 4.28 -18.52
N SER A 156 -4.40 3.63 -19.70
CA SER A 156 -3.31 3.85 -20.65
C SER A 156 -3.35 5.28 -21.19
N SER A 157 -2.22 5.97 -21.24
CA SER A 157 -2.09 7.33 -21.78
C SER A 157 -2.18 7.38 -23.32
N SER A 158 -2.91 6.45 -23.93
CA SER A 158 -3.10 6.30 -25.37
C SER A 158 -4.03 7.40 -25.91
N GLY A 159 -3.64 8.68 -25.88
CA GLY A 159 -4.54 9.69 -26.44
C GLY A 159 -4.22 11.19 -26.43
N LEU A 160 -3.03 11.67 -26.06
CA LEU A 160 -2.81 13.14 -25.98
C LEU A 160 -1.55 13.71 -26.66
N SER A 161 -0.84 12.94 -27.50
CA SER A 161 0.22 13.51 -28.36
C SER A 161 -0.08 13.25 -29.85
N PRO A 162 -0.33 14.29 -30.66
CA PRO A 162 -0.40 14.16 -32.13
C PRO A 162 0.97 13.94 -32.79
N LEU A 163 2.08 14.00 -32.04
CA LEU A 163 3.44 13.81 -32.56
C LEU A 163 4.08 12.53 -32.01
N GLN A 164 3.62 11.37 -32.47
CA GLN A 164 4.43 10.15 -32.46
C GLN A 164 4.24 9.38 -33.77
N THR A 165 4.72 9.96 -34.86
CA THR A 165 5.11 9.20 -36.05
C THR A 165 6.54 8.70 -35.85
N ALA A 166 6.74 7.40 -36.04
CA ALA A 166 8.02 6.68 -36.08
C ALA A 166 8.66 6.27 -34.73
N GLN A 167 7.97 5.43 -33.95
CA GLN A 167 8.59 4.29 -33.27
C GLN A 167 7.53 3.23 -32.93
N ARG A 168 7.43 2.20 -33.77
CA ARG A 168 6.56 1.05 -33.56
C ARG A 168 7.15 0.14 -32.47
N THR A 169 6.87 0.41 -31.18
CA THR A 169 6.87 -0.59 -30.09
C THR A 169 6.52 0.03 -28.72
N ALA A 170 5.23 0.12 -28.41
CA ALA A 170 4.66 -0.19 -27.09
C ALA A 170 3.14 0.00 -27.18
N ALA A 171 2.38 -1.09 -27.12
CA ALA A 171 0.95 -1.02 -26.81
C ALA A 171 0.77 -0.18 -25.53
N GLY A 172 -0.25 0.68 -25.49
CA GLY A 172 -0.41 1.72 -24.47
C GLY A 172 -0.19 1.23 -23.03
N ASN A 173 1.01 1.44 -22.51
CA ASN A 173 1.34 1.15 -21.12
C ASN A 173 0.73 2.26 -20.24
N SER A 174 0.24 1.87 -19.08
CA SER A 174 -0.20 2.83 -18.06
C SER A 174 0.91 3.08 -17.04
N LEU A 175 0.77 4.14 -16.23
CA LEU A 175 1.72 4.42 -15.15
C LEU A 175 1.85 3.23 -14.18
N MET A 176 0.75 2.50 -13.95
CA MET A 176 0.76 1.28 -13.16
C MET A 176 1.72 0.22 -13.73
N HIS A 177 1.79 0.03 -15.05
CA HIS A 177 2.75 -0.91 -15.65
C HIS A 177 4.21 -0.50 -15.35
N SER A 178 4.49 0.80 -15.42
CA SER A 178 5.80 1.35 -15.08
C SER A 178 6.16 1.15 -13.62
N ILE A 179 5.19 1.29 -12.70
CA ILE A 179 5.36 1.02 -11.26
C ILE A 179 5.59 -0.47 -10.99
N VAL A 180 4.83 -1.37 -11.63
CA VAL A 180 5.01 -2.82 -11.51
C VAL A 180 6.39 -3.24 -12.02
N LYS A 181 6.84 -2.65 -13.13
CA LYS A 181 8.18 -2.86 -13.67
C LYS A 181 9.25 -2.41 -12.66
N LEU A 182 9.09 -1.22 -12.07
CA LEU A 182 9.99 -0.70 -11.03
C LEU A 182 10.04 -1.64 -9.80
N ALA A 183 8.88 -2.14 -9.35
CA ALA A 183 8.79 -3.04 -8.21
C ALA A 183 9.42 -4.42 -8.46
N SER A 184 9.45 -4.86 -9.72
CA SER A 184 9.97 -6.17 -10.14
C SER A 184 11.49 -6.16 -10.37
N GLN A 185 12.13 -5.00 -10.36
CA GLN A 185 13.59 -4.91 -10.53
C GLN A 185 14.31 -5.50 -9.30
N THR A 186 15.47 -6.12 -9.56
CA THR A 186 16.30 -6.70 -8.50
C THR A 186 16.70 -5.59 -7.51
N PRO A 187 16.35 -5.72 -6.23
CA PRO A 187 16.65 -4.69 -5.27
C PRO A 187 18.12 -4.66 -4.89
N ALA A 188 18.68 -3.47 -4.77
CA ALA A 188 19.68 -3.23 -3.75
C ALA A 188 18.98 -3.39 -2.40
N GLU A 189 19.52 -4.23 -1.51
CA GLU A 189 18.94 -4.47 -0.19
C GLU A 189 18.65 -3.12 0.50
N ASN A 190 17.39 -2.90 0.89
CA ASN A 190 16.91 -1.71 1.59
C ASN A 190 16.83 -0.40 0.78
N SER A 191 16.61 -0.45 -0.54
CA SER A 191 16.38 0.78 -1.29
C SER A 191 15.08 1.49 -0.85
N VAL A 192 15.19 2.78 -0.52
CA VAL A 192 14.04 3.61 -0.11
C VAL A 192 12.99 3.69 -1.23
N ILE A 193 13.44 3.69 -2.49
CA ILE A 193 12.60 3.65 -3.68
C ILE A 193 11.73 2.39 -3.66
N GLN A 194 12.32 1.20 -3.46
CA GLN A 194 11.55 -0.03 -3.42
C GLN A 194 10.50 -0.02 -2.31
N GLN A 195 10.85 0.46 -1.11
CA GLN A 195 9.90 0.59 -0.01
C GLN A 195 8.71 1.49 -0.37
N MET A 196 8.97 2.65 -0.98
CA MET A 196 7.91 3.53 -1.45
C MET A 196 7.08 2.91 -2.57
N THR A 197 7.72 2.21 -3.52
CA THR A 197 7.01 1.52 -4.60
C THR A 197 6.04 0.48 -4.03
N PHE A 198 6.46 -0.31 -3.04
CA PHE A 198 5.57 -1.27 -2.38
C PHE A 198 4.47 -0.60 -1.54
N ASN A 199 4.77 0.52 -0.86
CA ASN A 199 3.73 1.28 -0.16
C ASN A 199 2.68 1.84 -1.14
N LEU A 200 3.12 2.32 -2.31
CA LEU A 200 2.22 2.75 -3.38
C LEU A 200 1.39 1.58 -3.89
N LEU A 201 2.02 0.44 -4.21
CA LEU A 201 1.30 -0.77 -4.62
C LEU A 201 0.27 -1.21 -3.57
N ALA A 202 0.58 -1.10 -2.27
CA ALA A 202 -0.34 -1.42 -1.19
C ALA A 202 -1.59 -0.53 -1.20
N ASN A 203 -1.49 0.75 -1.58
CA ASN A 203 -2.66 1.60 -1.80
C ASN A 203 -3.43 1.17 -3.06
N LEU A 204 -2.70 0.86 -4.14
CA LEU A 204 -3.27 0.57 -5.45
C LEU A 204 -4.06 -0.74 -5.50
N VAL A 205 -3.63 -1.79 -4.80
CA VAL A 205 -4.31 -3.10 -4.79
C VAL A 205 -5.71 -3.09 -4.21
N ILE A 206 -6.17 -1.99 -3.63
CA ILE A 206 -7.57 -1.82 -3.23
C ILE A 206 -8.46 -1.74 -4.49
N SER A 207 -7.97 -1.13 -5.57
CA SER A 207 -8.68 -1.02 -6.85
C SER A 207 -8.66 -2.32 -7.65
N HIS A 208 -9.81 -2.68 -8.23
CA HIS A 208 -9.97 -3.86 -9.07
C HIS A 208 -9.04 -3.82 -10.30
N ASP A 209 -8.94 -2.67 -10.98
CA ASP A 209 -8.12 -2.54 -12.19
C ASP A 209 -6.63 -2.77 -11.90
N CYS A 210 -6.16 -2.28 -10.75
CA CYS A 210 -4.79 -2.49 -10.29
C CYS A 210 -4.50 -3.98 -10.06
N LYS A 211 -5.42 -4.71 -9.42
CA LYS A 211 -5.30 -6.17 -9.23
C LYS A 211 -5.21 -6.89 -10.57
N GLY A 212 -6.04 -6.50 -11.55
CA GLY A 212 -6.02 -7.05 -12.89
C GLY A 212 -4.67 -6.88 -13.60
N ILE A 213 -4.03 -5.71 -13.47
CA ILE A 213 -2.68 -5.50 -14.02
C ILE A 213 -1.63 -6.37 -13.31
N LEU A 214 -1.67 -6.47 -11.97
CA LEU A 214 -0.75 -7.33 -11.22
C LEU A 214 -0.87 -8.80 -11.62
N GLN A 215 -2.11 -9.26 -11.81
CA GLN A 215 -2.38 -10.63 -12.24
C GLN A 215 -1.84 -10.91 -13.63
N LYS A 216 -2.12 -10.02 -14.60
CA LYS A 216 -1.64 -10.16 -16.00
C LYS A 216 -0.12 -10.16 -16.11
N ASN A 217 0.56 -9.43 -15.23
CA ASN A 217 2.03 -9.37 -15.20
C ASN A 217 2.66 -10.48 -14.34
N ASN A 218 1.87 -11.41 -13.78
CA ASN A 218 2.35 -12.45 -12.86
C ASN A 218 3.17 -11.90 -11.68
N PHE A 219 2.89 -10.67 -11.25
CA PHE A 219 3.74 -9.94 -10.29
C PHE A 219 3.90 -10.69 -8.96
N LEU A 220 2.83 -11.33 -8.48
CA LEU A 220 2.85 -12.07 -7.22
C LEU A 220 3.82 -13.27 -7.22
N GLN A 221 4.25 -13.78 -8.38
CA GLN A 221 5.28 -14.84 -8.43
C GLN A 221 6.59 -14.39 -7.76
N ASN A 222 6.90 -13.09 -7.82
CA ASN A 222 8.09 -12.52 -7.18
C ASN A 222 8.08 -12.67 -5.65
N PHE A 223 6.90 -12.85 -5.03
CA PHE A 223 6.78 -13.10 -3.59
C PHE A 223 7.46 -14.42 -3.18
N LEU A 224 7.38 -15.45 -4.02
CA LEU A 224 7.98 -16.76 -3.73
C LEU A 224 9.51 -16.71 -3.76
N SER A 225 10.08 -15.72 -4.44
CA SER A 225 11.52 -15.49 -4.53
C SER A 225 12.08 -14.63 -3.38
N VAL A 226 11.23 -14.19 -2.45
CA VAL A 226 11.67 -13.38 -1.30
C VAL A 226 12.56 -14.22 -0.39
N SER A 227 13.81 -13.78 -0.23
CA SER A 227 14.78 -14.44 0.63
C SER A 227 14.39 -14.31 2.11
N LEU A 228 14.43 -15.43 2.82
CA LEU A 228 14.20 -15.48 4.26
C LEU A 228 15.54 -15.54 5.00
N PRO A 229 15.66 -14.90 6.17
CA PRO A 229 16.88 -14.95 6.97
C PRO A 229 17.24 -16.40 7.33
N LYS A 230 18.52 -16.77 7.20
CA LYS A 230 19.02 -18.05 7.70
C LYS A 230 18.98 -18.04 9.24
N GLY A 231 18.07 -18.83 9.82
CA GLY A 231 17.86 -18.99 11.26
C GLY A 231 16.64 -18.23 11.81
N GLY A 232 15.72 -18.93 12.46
CA GLY A 232 14.39 -18.43 12.87
C GLY A 232 14.34 -17.29 13.90
N ASN A 233 15.46 -17.01 14.60
CA ASN A 233 15.52 -15.93 15.60
C ASN A 233 15.74 -14.52 15.01
N LYS A 234 15.86 -14.39 13.69
CA LYS A 234 16.08 -13.11 13.00
C LYS A 234 14.76 -12.43 12.67
N SER A 235 14.78 -11.11 12.48
CA SER A 235 13.63 -10.37 11.97
C SER A 235 13.55 -10.48 10.44
N LEU A 236 12.33 -10.41 9.90
CA LEU A 236 12.13 -10.31 8.45
C LEU A 236 12.83 -9.07 7.88
N GLY A 237 13.39 -9.22 6.68
CA GLY A 237 13.98 -8.11 5.93
C GLY A 237 12.93 -7.07 5.52
N SER A 238 13.39 -5.87 5.17
CA SER A 238 12.50 -4.75 4.82
C SER A 238 11.59 -5.08 3.63
N LEU A 239 12.09 -5.78 2.61
CA LEU A 239 11.31 -6.22 1.46
C LEU A 239 10.22 -7.23 1.83
N ALA A 240 10.55 -8.20 2.69
CA ALA A 240 9.58 -9.16 3.22
C ALA A 240 8.42 -8.44 3.93
N VAL A 241 8.74 -7.44 4.75
CA VAL A 241 7.72 -6.61 5.42
C VAL A 241 6.86 -5.85 4.41
N ALA A 242 7.46 -5.32 3.36
CA ALA A 242 6.74 -4.61 2.30
C ALA A 242 5.76 -5.52 1.54
N TRP A 243 6.18 -6.75 1.24
CA TRP A 243 5.30 -7.79 0.68
C TRP A 243 4.13 -8.11 1.60
N LEU A 244 4.37 -8.29 2.89
CA LEU A 244 3.29 -8.58 3.84
C LEU A 244 2.25 -7.45 3.90
N LYS A 245 2.68 -6.18 3.83
CA LYS A 245 1.73 -5.04 3.73
C LYS A 245 0.90 -5.10 2.45
N LEU A 246 1.53 -5.39 1.31
CA LEU A 246 0.84 -5.52 0.03
C LEU A 246 -0.18 -6.67 0.06
N LEU A 247 0.22 -7.84 0.55
CA LEU A 247 -0.64 -9.03 0.65
C LEU A 247 -1.79 -8.82 1.63
N LEU A 248 -1.56 -8.12 2.75
CA LEU A 248 -2.63 -7.75 3.68
C LEU A 248 -3.69 -6.91 2.96
N ASN A 249 -3.29 -5.84 2.27
CA ASN A 249 -4.24 -4.99 1.56
C ASN A 249 -4.96 -5.74 0.43
N LEU A 250 -4.24 -6.61 -0.28
CA LEU A 250 -4.82 -7.46 -1.32
C LEU A 250 -5.86 -8.43 -0.74
N SER A 251 -5.63 -8.96 0.46
CA SER A 251 -6.50 -9.96 1.12
C SER A 251 -7.86 -9.41 1.60
N PHE A 252 -8.09 -8.10 1.57
CA PHE A 252 -9.40 -7.54 1.93
C PHE A 252 -10.49 -7.79 0.88
N GLY A 253 -10.11 -7.98 -0.40
CA GLY A 253 -11.06 -8.25 -1.48
C GLY A 253 -11.08 -9.72 -1.90
N GLU A 254 -12.25 -10.22 -2.30
CA GLU A 254 -12.43 -11.63 -2.69
C GLU A 254 -11.46 -12.06 -3.80
N ASP A 255 -11.34 -11.27 -4.87
CA ASP A 255 -10.41 -11.54 -5.97
C ASP A 255 -8.95 -11.64 -5.48
N GLY A 256 -8.57 -10.75 -4.58
CA GLY A 256 -7.22 -10.71 -4.01
C GLY A 256 -6.94 -11.92 -3.12
N GLN A 257 -7.92 -12.34 -2.32
CA GLN A 257 -7.83 -13.58 -1.53
C GLN A 257 -7.62 -14.79 -2.45
N GLN A 258 -8.35 -14.87 -3.56
CA GLN A 258 -8.16 -15.93 -4.55
C GLN A 258 -6.79 -15.85 -5.23
N MET A 259 -6.32 -14.64 -5.59
CA MET A 259 -4.98 -14.45 -6.19
C MET A 259 -3.87 -14.98 -5.27
N ILE A 260 -3.96 -14.70 -3.96
CA ILE A 260 -2.99 -15.19 -2.97
C ILE A 260 -3.02 -16.71 -2.90
N VAL A 261 -4.20 -17.33 -2.76
CA VAL A 261 -4.30 -18.79 -2.57
C VAL A 261 -4.03 -19.57 -3.87
N LYS A 262 -4.34 -19.00 -5.04
CA LYS A 262 -4.04 -19.61 -6.35
C LYS A 262 -2.54 -19.66 -6.64
N LEU A 263 -1.75 -18.75 -6.08
CA LEU A 263 -0.29 -18.78 -6.16
C LEU A 263 0.26 -20.03 -5.43
N ASN A 264 0.76 -21.01 -6.19
CA ASN A 264 1.27 -22.25 -5.61
C ASN A 264 2.50 -21.98 -4.73
N GLY A 265 2.53 -22.52 -3.51
CA GLY A 265 3.58 -22.28 -2.52
C GLY A 265 3.42 -20.98 -1.70
N SER A 266 2.40 -20.14 -1.97
CA SER A 266 2.20 -18.89 -1.23
C SER A 266 1.88 -19.11 0.25
N LEU A 267 1.06 -20.13 0.55
CA LEU A 267 0.71 -20.51 1.93
C LEU A 267 1.96 -20.99 2.68
N ASP A 268 2.76 -21.88 2.07
CA ASP A 268 4.00 -22.36 2.67
C ASP A 268 4.97 -21.20 2.95
N GLN A 269 5.12 -20.26 2.01
CA GLN A 269 5.95 -19.07 2.19
C GLN A 269 5.45 -18.18 3.34
N LEU A 270 4.14 -17.93 3.42
CA LEU A 270 3.54 -17.15 4.52
C LEU A 270 3.76 -17.84 5.87
N ILE A 271 3.56 -19.15 5.94
CA ILE A 271 3.77 -19.94 7.17
C ILE A 271 5.24 -19.94 7.58
N GLU A 272 6.17 -20.06 6.62
CA GLU A 272 7.60 -19.97 6.91
C GLU A 272 7.96 -18.58 7.45
N MET A 273 7.39 -17.51 6.87
CA MET A 273 7.55 -16.15 7.38
C MET A 273 6.95 -15.97 8.79
N ALA A 274 5.92 -16.73 9.16
CA ALA A 274 5.26 -16.64 10.47
C ALA A 274 6.18 -17.05 11.62
N LYS A 275 7.22 -17.85 11.33
CA LYS A 275 8.21 -18.29 12.32
C LYS A 275 9.14 -17.16 12.78
N PHE A 276 9.20 -16.05 12.05
CA PHE A 276 10.09 -14.93 12.35
C PHE A 276 9.37 -13.84 13.15
N LYS A 277 10.08 -13.20 14.09
CA LYS A 277 9.50 -12.12 14.89
C LYS A 277 9.30 -10.85 14.06
N HIS A 278 8.07 -10.34 14.00
CA HIS A 278 7.75 -9.05 13.38
C HIS A 278 7.43 -7.99 14.44
N ARG A 279 8.37 -7.08 14.71
CA ARG A 279 8.28 -6.13 15.85
C ARG A 279 7.16 -5.10 15.75
N SER A 280 6.83 -4.62 14.53
CA SER A 280 5.89 -3.51 14.33
C SER A 280 4.44 -3.96 14.15
N ASN A 281 4.22 -5.19 13.70
CA ASN A 281 2.88 -5.77 13.53
C ASN A 281 2.96 -7.30 13.68
N PRO A 282 2.95 -7.84 14.91
CA PRO A 282 3.23 -9.26 15.16
C PRO A 282 2.20 -10.20 14.51
N ASN A 283 1.01 -9.71 14.17
CA ASN A 283 -0.10 -10.53 13.68
C ASN A 283 -0.36 -10.37 12.17
N ILE A 284 0.47 -9.64 11.41
CA ILE A 284 0.19 -9.34 9.99
C ILE A 284 -0.01 -10.60 9.14
N ILE A 285 0.80 -11.64 9.37
CA ILE A 285 0.69 -12.90 8.64
C ILE A 285 -0.59 -13.65 9.03
N LEU A 286 -0.90 -13.71 10.32
CA LEU A 286 -2.13 -14.30 10.81
C LEU A 286 -3.37 -13.59 10.26
N LEU A 287 -3.32 -12.26 10.11
CA LEU A 287 -4.40 -11.49 9.50
C LEU A 287 -4.57 -11.81 8.00
N ILE A 288 -3.48 -11.99 7.26
CA ILE A 288 -3.54 -12.42 5.85
C ILE A 288 -4.20 -13.80 5.77
N VAL A 289 -3.72 -14.77 6.57
CA VAL A 289 -4.26 -16.13 6.60
C VAL A 289 -5.73 -16.13 7.04
N HIS A 290 -6.07 -15.34 8.05
CA HIS A 290 -7.44 -15.13 8.48
C HIS A 290 -8.32 -14.67 7.32
N ASN A 291 -7.94 -13.59 6.63
CA ASN A 291 -8.75 -13.01 5.57
C ASN A 291 -9.03 -14.00 4.43
N ILE A 292 -8.04 -14.80 4.01
CA ILE A 292 -8.24 -15.79 2.95
C ILE A 292 -9.15 -16.97 3.36
N CYS A 293 -9.32 -17.23 4.66
CA CYS A 293 -10.22 -18.27 5.17
C CYS A 293 -11.71 -17.92 5.00
N PHE A 294 -12.04 -16.63 4.88
CA PHE A 294 -13.42 -16.17 4.69
C PHE A 294 -13.95 -16.41 3.27
N ASN A 295 -13.06 -16.73 2.31
CA ASN A 295 -13.45 -17.04 0.95
C ASN A 295 -13.85 -18.53 0.80
N PRO A 296 -15.11 -18.85 0.45
CA PRO A 296 -15.53 -20.24 0.22
C PRO A 296 -14.69 -20.99 -0.82
N ALA A 297 -14.24 -20.30 -1.89
CA ALA A 297 -13.45 -20.90 -2.96
C ALA A 297 -12.05 -21.33 -2.49
N ASN A 298 -11.52 -20.70 -1.43
CA ASN A 298 -10.19 -21.01 -0.91
C ASN A 298 -10.19 -22.16 0.09
N LYS A 299 -11.32 -22.43 0.76
CA LYS A 299 -11.42 -23.43 1.84
C LYS A 299 -10.85 -24.80 1.48
N PRO A 300 -11.16 -25.41 0.31
CA PRO A 300 -10.60 -26.72 -0.02
C PRO A 300 -9.07 -26.74 -0.03
N LYS A 301 -8.44 -25.68 -0.54
CA LYS A 301 -6.97 -25.59 -0.65
C LYS A 301 -6.31 -25.29 0.70
N ILE A 302 -6.96 -24.50 1.55
CA ILE A 302 -6.47 -24.21 2.91
C ILE A 302 -6.61 -25.44 3.81
N LEU A 303 -7.76 -26.11 3.78
CA LEU A 303 -8.02 -27.32 4.57
C LEU A 303 -7.13 -28.51 4.17
N ALA A 304 -6.69 -28.56 2.91
CA ALA A 304 -5.72 -29.55 2.44
C ALA A 304 -4.26 -29.21 2.79
N ASN A 305 -3.99 -28.07 3.44
CA ASN A 305 -2.65 -27.67 3.85
C ASN A 305 -2.48 -27.84 5.36
N ASP A 306 -1.91 -28.97 5.79
CA ASP A 306 -1.74 -29.31 7.21
C ASP A 306 -0.94 -28.24 7.97
N LYS A 307 0.04 -27.59 7.34
CA LYS A 307 0.84 -26.53 7.98
C LYS A 307 0.01 -25.29 8.27
N ALA A 308 -0.93 -24.93 7.39
CA ALA A 308 -1.82 -23.81 7.61
C ALA A 308 -2.77 -24.08 8.78
N ILE A 309 -3.30 -25.31 8.86
CA ILE A 309 -4.15 -25.74 9.97
C ILE A 309 -3.37 -25.81 11.29
N SER A 310 -2.13 -26.30 11.26
CA SER A 310 -1.22 -26.28 12.43
C SER A 310 -1.00 -24.85 12.92
N LEU A 311 -0.62 -23.92 12.02
CA LEU A 311 -0.40 -22.51 12.39
C LEU A 311 -1.63 -21.89 13.08
N LEU A 312 -2.83 -22.15 12.56
CA LEU A 312 -4.07 -21.62 13.14
C LEU A 312 -4.41 -22.29 14.48
N SER A 313 -4.09 -23.56 14.65
CA SER A 313 -4.31 -24.31 15.89
C SER A 313 -3.35 -23.82 16.98
N ASP A 314 -2.07 -23.65 16.65
CA ASP A 314 -1.04 -23.11 17.56
C ASP A 314 -1.41 -21.71 18.07
N CYS A 315 -2.16 -20.92 17.28
CA CYS A 315 -2.65 -19.61 17.71
C CYS A 315 -3.64 -19.68 18.88
N LEU A 316 -4.41 -20.77 18.99
CA LEU A 316 -5.36 -20.96 20.10
C LEU A 316 -4.66 -21.17 21.44
N GLU A 317 -3.45 -21.72 21.39
CA GLU A 317 -2.60 -21.97 22.57
C GLU A 317 -1.59 -20.84 22.83
N SER A 318 -1.60 -19.79 22.01
CA SER A 318 -0.70 -18.63 22.16
C SER A 318 -1.03 -17.80 23.40
N ASP A 319 -0.01 -17.25 24.06
CA ASP A 319 -0.17 -16.25 25.12
C ASP A 319 -0.77 -14.91 24.65
N SER A 320 -0.92 -14.70 23.34
CA SER A 320 -1.48 -13.46 22.78
C SER A 320 -2.99 -13.57 22.57
N PRO A 321 -3.82 -12.80 23.30
CA PRO A 321 -5.27 -12.79 23.08
C PRO A 321 -5.67 -12.27 21.69
N ALA A 322 -4.78 -11.51 21.04
CA ALA A 322 -4.99 -11.08 19.66
C ALA A 322 -4.79 -12.25 18.68
N ALA A 323 -3.72 -13.02 18.83
CA ALA A 323 -3.46 -14.20 17.98
C ALA A 323 -4.57 -15.25 18.17
N GLN A 324 -4.98 -15.53 19.41
CA GLN A 324 -6.08 -16.44 19.73
C GLN A 324 -7.37 -16.05 19.02
N ARG A 325 -7.78 -14.77 19.09
CA ARG A 325 -9.00 -14.27 18.43
C ARG A 325 -8.93 -14.40 16.91
N ILE A 326 -7.78 -14.05 16.31
CA ILE A 326 -7.59 -14.16 14.86
C ILE A 326 -7.63 -15.63 14.43
N GLY A 327 -6.91 -16.52 15.14
CA GLY A 327 -6.89 -17.95 14.87
C GLY A 327 -8.26 -18.60 14.99
N ALA A 328 -8.99 -18.33 16.08
CA ALA A 328 -10.34 -18.83 16.31
C ALA A 328 -11.32 -18.37 15.22
N SER A 329 -11.28 -17.08 14.85
CA SER A 329 -12.11 -16.51 13.78
C SER A 329 -11.81 -17.17 12.41
N ALA A 330 -10.53 -17.39 12.11
CA ALA A 330 -10.11 -18.03 10.86
C ALA A 330 -10.58 -19.50 10.79
N LEU A 331 -10.38 -20.27 11.86
CA LEU A 331 -10.85 -21.65 11.95
C LEU A 331 -12.36 -21.74 11.84
N TRP A 332 -13.08 -20.84 12.52
CA TRP A 332 -14.53 -20.78 12.42
C TRP A 332 -14.99 -20.48 10.99
N ALA A 333 -14.35 -19.53 10.30
CA ALA A 333 -14.63 -19.25 8.90
C ALA A 333 -14.40 -20.47 8.02
N LEU A 334 -13.35 -21.27 8.24
CA LEU A 334 -13.10 -22.51 7.50
C LEU A 334 -14.20 -23.57 7.75
N LEU A 335 -14.67 -23.69 8.99
CA LEU A 335 -15.68 -24.67 9.40
C LEU A 335 -17.09 -24.31 8.91
N HIS A 336 -17.42 -23.03 8.84
CA HIS A 336 -18.76 -22.56 8.51
C HIS A 336 -19.21 -23.03 7.11
N ASN A 337 -20.36 -23.70 7.02
CA ASN A 337 -20.95 -24.20 5.77
C ASN A 337 -20.08 -25.13 4.93
N TYR A 338 -19.06 -25.78 5.52
CA TYR A 338 -18.24 -26.76 4.81
C TYR A 338 -18.59 -28.19 5.27
N GLN A 339 -19.52 -28.83 4.55
CA GLN A 339 -20.09 -30.15 4.88
C GLN A 339 -19.04 -31.29 5.02
N LYS A 340 -17.80 -31.09 4.56
CA LYS A 340 -16.70 -32.07 4.64
C LYS A 340 -15.86 -32.01 5.93
N VAL A 341 -16.03 -31.02 6.82
CA VAL A 341 -15.17 -30.90 8.02
C VAL A 341 -15.68 -31.67 9.25
N SER A 342 -16.89 -32.26 9.17
CA SER A 342 -17.46 -33.05 10.27
C SER A 342 -16.63 -34.27 10.68
N ILE A 343 -15.59 -34.64 9.92
CA ILE A 343 -14.74 -35.82 10.18
C ILE A 343 -13.33 -35.43 10.64
N TYR A 344 -12.74 -34.33 10.12
CA TYR A 344 -11.35 -33.96 10.42
C TYR A 344 -11.16 -33.30 11.80
N PHE A 345 -12.19 -32.67 12.35
CA PHE A 345 -12.06 -31.93 13.62
C PHE A 345 -12.39 -32.75 14.88
N PHE A 346 -13.05 -33.92 14.75
CA PHE A 346 -13.29 -34.80 15.90
C PHE A 346 -11.98 -35.41 16.46
N THR A 347 -10.90 -35.39 15.69
CA THR A 347 -9.58 -35.87 16.07
C THR A 347 -8.61 -34.78 16.52
N PHE A 348 -8.89 -33.49 16.30
CA PHE A 348 -7.85 -32.45 16.38
C PHE A 348 -7.73 -31.65 17.69
N SER A 349 -8.77 -31.50 18.52
CA SER A 349 -8.63 -31.08 19.93
C SER A 349 -10.00 -31.00 20.64
N PRO A 350 -10.14 -31.44 21.90
CA PRO A 350 -11.34 -31.22 22.72
C PRO A 350 -11.75 -29.74 22.89
N LEU A 351 -10.81 -28.80 22.68
CA LEU A 351 -11.00 -27.35 22.81
C LEU A 351 -12.00 -26.77 21.81
N VAL A 352 -12.13 -27.36 20.62
CA VAL A 352 -13.03 -26.84 19.57
C VAL A 352 -14.49 -27.20 19.89
N ASN A 353 -14.72 -28.37 20.48
CA ASN A 353 -16.01 -28.78 21.03
C ASN A 353 -16.43 -27.92 22.23
N THR A 354 -15.48 -27.38 22.99
CA THR A 354 -15.79 -26.41 24.04
C THR A 354 -16.18 -25.05 23.46
N PHE A 355 -15.59 -24.68 22.32
CA PHE A 355 -15.86 -23.44 21.61
C PHE A 355 -17.26 -23.39 20.96
N THR A 356 -17.72 -24.49 20.38
CA THR A 356 -19.07 -24.56 19.79
C THR A 356 -20.18 -24.57 20.85
N HIS A 357 -19.93 -25.14 22.03
CA HIS A 357 -20.97 -25.32 23.05
C HIS A 357 -21.07 -24.19 24.10
N LYS A 358 -20.02 -23.39 24.31
CA LYS A 358 -20.01 -22.29 25.31
C LYS A 358 -20.33 -20.89 24.75
N HIS A 359 -20.52 -20.73 23.44
CA HIS A 359 -20.42 -19.41 22.82
C HIS A 359 -21.57 -18.96 21.90
N CYS A 360 -22.81 -19.41 22.16
CA CYS A 360 -23.98 -18.60 21.78
C CYS A 360 -23.96 -17.20 22.47
N ASN A 361 -23.29 -17.04 23.61
CA ASN A 361 -23.12 -15.74 24.29
C ASN A 361 -21.89 -14.91 23.83
N PHE A 362 -20.91 -15.49 23.13
CA PHE A 362 -19.80 -14.71 22.53
C PHE A 362 -20.21 -13.99 21.27
N TYR A 363 -21.24 -14.50 20.59
CA TYR A 363 -21.83 -13.93 19.40
C TYR A 363 -22.26 -12.48 19.63
N LEU A 364 -22.79 -12.16 20.83
CA LEU A 364 -23.18 -10.80 21.18
C LEU A 364 -21.97 -9.90 21.46
N CYS A 365 -20.89 -10.41 22.08
CA CYS A 365 -19.70 -9.61 22.36
C CYS A 365 -18.79 -9.41 21.13
N ILE A 366 -18.64 -10.39 20.24
CA ILE A 366 -17.82 -10.23 19.03
C ILE A 366 -18.55 -9.35 18.00
N VAL A 367 -19.85 -9.53 17.80
CA VAL A 367 -20.62 -8.69 16.86
C VAL A 367 -20.77 -7.26 17.39
N LEU A 368 -20.87 -7.02 18.71
CA LEU A 368 -20.97 -5.66 19.27
C LEU A 368 -19.63 -4.95 19.56
N HIS A 369 -18.51 -5.67 19.71
CA HIS A 369 -17.20 -5.04 19.98
C HIS A 369 -16.16 -5.16 18.87
N ILE A 370 -16.37 -5.99 17.84
CA ILE A 370 -15.49 -6.06 16.67
C ILE A 370 -16.11 -5.39 15.43
N ILE A 371 -17.43 -5.15 15.42
CA ILE A 371 -18.09 -4.30 14.42
C ILE A 371 -18.54 -3.01 15.12
N PRO A 372 -17.71 -1.95 15.22
CA PRO A 372 -18.33 -0.64 15.15
C PRO A 372 -19.02 -0.60 13.78
N PHE A 373 -20.31 -0.30 13.77
CA PHE A 373 -21.04 0.08 12.56
C PHE A 373 -20.12 0.92 11.66
N TYR A 374 -19.77 0.36 10.50
CA TYR A 374 -19.06 1.04 9.41
C TYR A 374 -20.04 1.76 8.50
#